data_AF-A0A813DUS8-F1
#
_entry.id   AF-A0A813DUS8-F1
#
_cell.length_a   1.000
_cell.length_b   1.000
_cell.length_c   1.000
_cell.angle_alpha   90.00
_cell.angle_beta   90.00
_cell.angle_gamma   90.00
#
_symmetry.space_group_name_H-M   'P 1'
#
loop_
_entity.id
_entity.type
_entity.pdbx_description
1 polymer ?
#
loop_
_entity_poly.entity_id
_entity_poly.type
_entity_poly.pdbx_seq_one_letter_code
_entity_poly.pdbx_strand_id
1 'polypeptide(L)'
;GGPPFQPIGLVFVVAKVFFSCLCAVMAEKHLKAFSHIPIYAQVAQLKFAWLWVSLALTLTFDGNVRQHGFFDGWDARTVAVAVSWVCKGWTTFLVLKNLDSVLKNIGEAVAILVIYLFDVLIADMVADILPVHGKDFRLATFLMVLVIVLTVTSYTLAPAWRKPVSCP
;
A
#
# COMPACT_ATOMS: atom_id res chain seq x y z
N GLY A 1 3.23 -30.68 -8.53
CA GLY A 1 2.47 -29.93 -9.55
C GLY A 1 2.28 -28.53 -9.06
N GLY A 2 2.74 -27.52 -9.82
CA GLY A 2 2.48 -26.13 -9.47
C GLY A 2 0.98 -25.83 -9.57
N PRO A 3 0.47 -24.84 -8.82
CA PRO A 3 -0.93 -24.44 -8.95
C PRO A 3 -1.23 -24.07 -10.42
N PRO A 4 -2.43 -24.42 -10.94
CA PRO A 4 -2.81 -24.07 -12.30
C PRO A 4 -2.79 -22.54 -12.47
N PHE A 5 -2.31 -22.07 -13.62
CA PHE A 5 -2.33 -20.64 -13.95
C PHE A 5 -3.77 -20.12 -13.88
N GLN A 6 -4.02 -19.18 -12.96
CA GLN A 6 -5.33 -18.56 -12.78
C GLN A 6 -5.33 -17.18 -13.47
N PRO A 7 -5.69 -17.09 -14.77
CA PRO A 7 -5.65 -15.84 -15.52
C PRO A 7 -6.51 -14.75 -14.89
N ILE A 8 -7.61 -15.14 -14.24
CA ILE A 8 -8.48 -14.22 -13.52
C ILE A 8 -7.71 -13.46 -12.43
N GLY A 9 -6.87 -14.16 -11.65
CA GLY A 9 -6.08 -13.56 -10.58
C GLY A 9 -5.03 -12.59 -11.14
N LEU A 10 -4.39 -12.93 -12.26
CA LEU A 10 -3.45 -12.03 -12.93
C LEU A 10 -4.13 -10.73 -13.39
N VAL A 11 -5.31 -10.83 -14.02
CA VAL A 11 -6.08 -9.66 -14.46
C VAL A 11 -6.46 -8.77 -13.27
N PHE A 12 -6.93 -9.36 -12.17
CA PHE A 12 -7.24 -8.61 -10.95
C PHE A 12 -6.03 -7.90 -10.36
N VAL A 13 -4.86 -8.54 -10.35
CA VAL A 13 -3.62 -7.92 -9.85
C VAL A 13 -3.20 -6.74 -10.72
N VAL A 14 -3.22 -6.89 -12.05
CA VAL A 14 -2.86 -5.79 -12.98
C VAL A 14 -3.84 -4.63 -12.85
N ALA A 15 -5.14 -4.91 -12.84
CA ALA A 15 -6.17 -3.88 -12.64
C ALA A 15 -5.99 -3.15 -11.30
N LYS A 16 -5.75 -3.89 -10.22
CA LYS A 16 -5.51 -3.32 -8.89
C LYS A 16 -4.28 -2.39 -8.89
N VAL A 17 -3.18 -2.78 -9.53
CA VAL A 17 -1.99 -1.93 -9.62
C VAL A 17 -2.29 -0.65 -10.39
N PHE A 18 -2.97 -0.75 -11.54
CA PHE A 18 -3.36 0.39 -12.36
C PHE A 18 -4.23 1.38 -11.57
N PHE A 19 -5.32 0.92 -10.95
CA PHE A 19 -6.20 1.77 -10.14
C PHE A 19 -5.48 2.33 -8.91
N SER A 20 -4.62 1.56 -8.26
CA SER A 20 -3.83 2.04 -7.10
C SER A 20 -2.92 3.21 -7.48
N CYS A 21 -2.27 3.15 -8.64
CA CYS A 21 -1.42 4.24 -9.13
C CYS A 21 -2.24 5.46 -9.53
N LEU A 22 -3.34 5.28 -10.28
CA LEU A 22 -4.23 6.38 -10.65
C LEU A 22 -4.82 7.09 -9.42
N CYS A 23 -5.30 6.34 -8.44
CA CYS A 23 -5.83 6.89 -7.19
C CYS A 23 -4.77 7.69 -6.43
N ALA A 24 -3.52 7.23 -6.39
CA ALA A 24 -2.43 7.96 -5.73
C ALA A 24 -2.15 9.31 -6.42
N VAL A 25 -2.07 9.32 -7.76
CA VAL A 25 -1.84 10.54 -8.55
C VAL A 25 -3.02 11.51 -8.44
N MET A 26 -4.25 11.00 -8.51
CA MET A 26 -5.47 11.81 -8.36
C MET A 26 -5.57 12.41 -6.95
N ALA A 27 -5.28 11.62 -5.91
CA ALA A 27 -5.28 12.08 -4.52
C ALA A 27 -4.21 13.16 -4.30
N GLU A 28 -2.98 12.95 -4.81
CA GLU A 28 -1.92 13.94 -4.76
C GLU A 28 -2.33 15.25 -5.44
N LYS A 29 -2.87 15.18 -6.66
CA LYS A 29 -3.34 16.34 -7.41
C LYS A 29 -4.42 17.10 -6.65
N HIS A 30 -5.38 16.40 -6.04
CA HIS A 30 -6.45 17.01 -5.27
C HIS A 30 -5.92 17.68 -3.99
N LEU A 31 -5.07 16.98 -3.22
CA LEU A 31 -4.45 17.52 -2.00
C LEU A 31 -3.65 18.78 -2.27
N LYS A 32 -2.91 18.83 -3.37
CA LYS A 32 -2.10 19.98 -3.76
C LYS A 32 -2.94 21.12 -4.36
N ALA A 33 -3.96 20.81 -5.16
CA ALA A 33 -4.86 21.81 -5.75
C ALA A 33 -5.66 22.59 -4.70
N PHE A 34 -6.05 21.92 -3.61
CA PHE A 34 -6.82 22.51 -2.52
C PHE A 34 -5.96 22.77 -1.27
N SER A 35 -4.68 23.08 -1.43
CA SER A 35 -3.74 23.30 -0.29
C SER A 35 -4.24 24.35 0.73
N HIS A 36 -5.13 25.26 0.33
CA HIS A 36 -5.78 26.25 1.21
C HIS A 36 -6.73 25.63 2.25
N ILE A 37 -7.30 24.44 2.01
CA ILE A 37 -8.23 23.76 2.91
C ILE A 37 -7.44 22.83 3.85
N PRO A 38 -7.75 22.78 5.16
CA PRO A 38 -7.08 21.87 6.09
C PRO A 38 -7.19 20.40 5.65
N ILE A 39 -6.07 19.66 5.74
CA ILE A 39 -5.94 18.26 5.32
C ILE A 39 -7.04 17.39 5.89
N TYR A 40 -7.33 17.56 7.18
CA TYR A 40 -8.28 16.75 7.91
C TYR A 40 -9.67 16.78 7.26
N ALA A 41 -10.07 17.93 6.71
CA ALA A 41 -11.35 18.08 6.02
C ALA A 41 -11.34 17.35 4.66
N GLN A 42 -10.27 17.47 3.88
CA GLN A 42 -10.16 16.81 2.57
C GLN A 42 -10.09 15.28 2.72
N VAL A 43 -9.28 14.80 3.68
CA VAL A 43 -9.16 13.36 3.97
C VAL A 43 -10.47 12.82 4.52
N ALA A 44 -11.17 13.57 5.39
CA ALA A 44 -12.47 13.16 5.88
C ALA A 44 -13.48 13.00 4.74
N GLN A 45 -13.60 13.97 3.82
CA GLN A 45 -14.51 13.88 2.68
C GLN A 45 -14.22 12.66 1.80
N LEU A 46 -12.93 12.40 1.51
CA LEU A 46 -12.52 11.23 0.74
C LEU A 46 -12.82 9.92 1.47
N LYS A 47 -12.60 9.89 2.80
CA LYS A 47 -12.88 8.70 3.62
C LYS A 47 -14.36 8.46 3.82
N PHE A 48 -15.19 9.50 3.88
CA PHE A 48 -16.64 9.36 3.89
C PHE A 48 -17.14 8.70 2.60
N ALA A 49 -16.68 9.17 1.43
CA ALA A 49 -17.02 8.55 0.16
C ALA A 49 -16.56 7.08 0.11
N TRP A 50 -15.33 6.82 0.54
CA TRP A 50 -14.79 5.46 0.61
C TRP A 50 -15.59 4.55 1.55
N LEU A 51 -15.98 5.03 2.73
CA LEU A 51 -16.76 4.27 3.70
C LEU A 51 -18.11 3.85 3.13
N TRP A 52 -18.82 4.76 2.45
CA TRP A 52 -20.11 4.44 1.84
C TRP A 52 -19.99 3.40 0.72
N VAL A 53 -19.01 3.56 -0.17
CA VAL A 53 -18.77 2.59 -1.25
C VAL A 53 -18.36 1.24 -0.69
N SER A 54 -17.46 1.21 0.29
CA SER A 54 -17.02 -0.03 0.94
C SER A 54 -18.18 -0.73 1.66
N LEU A 55 -19.01 0.00 2.40
CA LEU A 55 -20.16 -0.57 3.10
C LEU A 55 -21.18 -1.14 2.11
N ALA A 56 -21.49 -0.40 1.04
CA ALA A 56 -22.39 -0.88 0.00
C ALA A 56 -21.85 -2.17 -0.63
N LEU A 57 -20.57 -2.21 -0.98
CA LEU A 57 -19.93 -3.37 -1.58
C LEU A 57 -19.96 -4.59 -0.64
N THR A 58 -19.64 -4.39 0.64
CA THR A 58 -19.66 -5.46 1.65
C THR A 58 -21.08 -6.01 1.83
N LEU A 59 -22.11 -5.17 1.90
CA LEU A 59 -23.49 -5.63 2.09
C LEU A 59 -24.07 -6.34 0.84
N THR A 60 -23.60 -6.01 -0.37
CA THR A 60 -24.11 -6.61 -1.61
C THR A 60 -23.33 -7.83 -2.08
N PHE A 61 -22.01 -7.85 -1.92
CA PHE A 61 -21.14 -8.92 -2.44
C PHE A 61 -20.73 -9.95 -1.38
N ASP A 62 -20.70 -9.59 -0.10
CA ASP A 62 -20.29 -10.51 0.96
C ASP A 62 -21.49 -11.26 1.54
N GLY A 63 -21.70 -12.48 1.04
CA GLY A 63 -22.76 -13.36 1.53
C GLY A 63 -22.60 -13.73 3.00
N ASN A 64 -21.36 -13.70 3.52
CA ASN A 64 -21.07 -14.11 4.89
C ASN A 64 -21.53 -13.03 5.88
N VAL A 65 -21.26 -11.77 5.57
CA VAL A 65 -21.76 -10.62 6.35
C VAL A 65 -23.29 -10.59 6.41
N ARG A 66 -23.95 -10.98 5.31
CA ARG A 66 -25.42 -11.00 5.23
C ARG A 66 -26.05 -12.10 6.08
N GLN A 67 -25.35 -13.21 6.30
CA GLN A 67 -25.85 -14.37 7.02
C GLN A 67 -25.47 -14.38 8.50
N HIS A 68 -24.25 -13.99 8.85
CA HIS A 68 -23.70 -14.10 10.21
C HIS A 68 -23.44 -12.74 10.88
N GLY A 69 -23.56 -11.64 10.13
CA GLY A 69 -23.30 -10.28 10.62
C GLY A 69 -21.86 -9.82 10.37
N PHE A 70 -21.63 -8.50 10.48
CA PHE A 70 -20.36 -7.87 10.10
C PHE A 70 -19.17 -8.22 11.01
N PHE A 71 -19.44 -8.46 12.29
CA PHE A 71 -18.42 -8.71 13.31
C PHE A 71 -18.18 -10.20 13.57
N ASP A 72 -18.79 -11.08 12.79
CA ASP A 72 -18.56 -12.51 12.95
C ASP A 72 -17.13 -12.88 12.50
N GLY A 73 -16.44 -13.69 13.31
CA GLY A 73 -15.05 -14.07 13.08
C GLY A 73 -13.99 -12.98 13.32
N TRP A 74 -14.34 -11.86 13.97
CA TRP A 74 -13.36 -10.85 14.35
C TRP A 74 -12.51 -11.32 15.55
N ASP A 75 -11.23 -11.55 15.30
CA ASP A 75 -10.23 -11.84 16.33
C ASP A 75 -9.38 -10.59 16.63
N ALA A 76 -8.65 -10.59 17.75
CA ALA A 76 -7.72 -9.51 18.13
C ALA A 76 -6.70 -9.21 17.02
N ARG A 77 -6.32 -10.23 16.23
CA ARG A 77 -5.46 -10.07 15.05
C ARG A 77 -6.14 -9.27 13.94
N THR A 78 -7.42 -9.53 13.68
CA THR A 78 -8.20 -8.79 12.68
C THR A 78 -8.32 -7.32 13.08
N VAL A 79 -8.54 -7.04 14.37
CA VAL A 79 -8.56 -5.67 14.91
C VAL A 79 -7.19 -5.00 14.77
N ALA A 80 -6.10 -5.69 15.12
CA ALA A 80 -4.75 -5.16 14.98
C ALA A 80 -4.40 -4.81 13.52
N VAL A 81 -4.79 -5.69 12.58
CA VAL A 81 -4.66 -5.43 11.14
C VAL A 81 -5.51 -4.21 10.76
N ALA A 82 -6.78 -4.15 11.15
CA ALA A 82 -7.66 -3.03 10.83
C ALA A 82 -7.11 -1.68 11.31
N VAL A 83 -6.60 -1.61 12.55
CA VAL A 83 -5.93 -0.42 13.09
C VAL A 83 -4.69 -0.06 12.27
N SER A 84 -3.89 -1.06 11.89
CA SER A 84 -2.70 -0.85 11.05
C SER A 84 -3.05 -0.26 9.68
N TRP A 85 -4.16 -0.68 9.08
CA TRP A 85 -4.67 -0.11 7.82
C TRP A 85 -5.12 1.34 7.98
N VAL A 86 -5.70 1.71 9.12
CA VAL A 86 -6.05 3.11 9.43
C VAL A 86 -4.78 3.95 9.53
N CYS A 87 -3.80 3.53 10.32
CA CYS A 87 -2.51 4.21 10.46
C CYS A 87 -1.80 4.36 9.12
N LYS A 88 -1.70 3.27 8.34
CA LYS A 88 -1.14 3.28 6.97
C LYS A 88 -1.87 4.30 6.09
N GLY A 89 -3.20 4.33 6.16
CA GLY A 89 -4.02 5.27 5.41
C GLY A 89 -3.66 6.72 5.71
N TRP A 90 -3.64 7.10 6.98
CA TRP A 90 -3.30 8.47 7.40
C TRP A 90 -1.88 8.87 7.02
N THR A 91 -0.89 8.00 7.29
CA THR A 91 0.50 8.25 6.91
C THR A 91 0.64 8.44 5.39
N THR A 92 -0.11 7.67 4.59
CA THR A 92 -0.08 7.81 3.13
C THR A 92 -0.58 9.17 2.67
N PHE A 93 -1.67 9.69 3.25
CA PHE A 93 -2.16 11.04 2.88
C PHE A 93 -1.22 12.16 3.34
N LEU A 94 -0.56 12.00 4.49
CA LEU A 94 0.47 12.94 4.95
C LEU A 94 1.69 12.93 4.02
N VAL A 95 2.13 11.75 3.59
CA VAL A 95 3.20 11.60 2.59
C VAL A 95 2.78 12.27 1.28
N LEU A 96 1.59 11.99 0.75
CA LEU A 96 1.14 12.57 -0.53
C LEU A 96 0.93 14.09 -0.50
N LYS A 97 0.73 14.69 0.68
CA LYS A 97 0.71 16.15 0.80
C LYS A 97 2.10 16.74 0.61
N ASN A 98 3.09 16.17 1.29
CA ASN A 98 4.42 16.75 1.40
C ASN A 98 5.38 16.24 0.31
N LEU A 99 5.12 15.05 -0.23
CA LEU A 99 5.92 14.29 -1.18
C LEU A 99 5.04 13.87 -2.37
N ASP A 100 5.69 13.53 -3.49
CA ASP A 100 4.99 13.04 -4.69
C ASP A 100 4.61 11.55 -4.58
N SER A 101 3.61 11.13 -5.36
CA SER A 101 3.14 9.75 -5.46
C SER A 101 4.23 8.75 -5.87
N VAL A 102 5.28 9.23 -6.56
CA VAL A 102 6.49 8.44 -6.85
C VAL A 102 7.18 8.05 -5.54
N LEU A 103 7.50 9.01 -4.67
CA LEU A 103 8.21 8.76 -3.40
C LEU A 103 7.43 7.83 -2.46
N LYS A 104 6.08 7.87 -2.51
CA LYS A 104 5.23 6.89 -1.82
C LYS A 104 5.52 5.46 -2.28
N ASN A 105 5.59 5.21 -3.59
CA ASN A 105 5.84 3.86 -4.13
C ASN A 105 7.26 3.37 -3.76
N ILE A 106 8.24 4.29 -3.69
CA ILE A 106 9.59 3.99 -3.19
C ILE A 106 9.55 3.54 -1.73
N GLY A 107 8.86 4.32 -0.88
CA GLY A 107 8.73 3.99 0.54
C GLY A 107 8.08 2.63 0.77
N GLU A 108 7.07 2.27 -0.03
CA GLU A 108 6.45 0.94 0.03
C GLU A 108 7.41 -0.17 -0.42
N ALA A 109 8.23 0.05 -1.45
CA ALA A 109 9.24 -0.91 -1.88
C ALA A 109 10.34 -1.14 -0.83
N VAL A 110 10.82 -0.06 -0.19
CA VAL A 110 11.80 -0.15 0.90
C VAL A 110 11.19 -0.84 2.13
N ALA A 111 9.93 -0.56 2.46
CA ALA A 111 9.25 -1.24 3.55
C ALA A 111 9.17 -2.76 3.32
N ILE A 112 8.94 -3.22 2.08
CA ILE A 112 8.95 -4.65 1.73
C ILE A 112 10.34 -5.26 1.98
N LEU A 113 11.43 -4.54 1.67
CA LEU A 113 12.79 -5.01 1.96
C LEU A 113 13.00 -5.18 3.47
N VAL A 114 12.58 -4.21 4.27
CA VAL A 114 12.69 -4.26 5.73
C VAL A 114 11.88 -5.41 6.30
N ILE A 115 10.65 -5.62 5.82
CA ILE A 115 9.81 -6.75 6.21
C ILE A 115 10.48 -8.08 5.85
N TYR A 116 11.07 -8.19 4.65
CA TYR A 116 11.79 -9.41 4.26
C TYR A 116 13.00 -9.68 5.15
N LEU A 117 13.78 -8.65 5.51
CA LEU A 117 14.90 -8.80 6.43
C LEU A 117 14.43 -9.21 7.82
N PHE A 118 13.31 -8.68 8.29
CA PHE A 118 12.69 -9.08 9.55
C PHE A 118 12.25 -10.56 9.51
N ASP A 119 11.58 -10.98 8.43
CA ASP A 119 11.11 -12.36 8.24
C ASP A 119 12.24 -13.40 8.17
N VAL A 120 13.43 -13.01 7.71
CA VAL A 120 14.58 -13.92 7.60
C VAL A 120 15.45 -13.89 8.86
N LEU A 121 15.70 -12.73 9.45
CA LEU A 121 16.70 -12.57 10.52
C LEU A 121 16.10 -12.60 11.93
N ILE A 122 14.85 -12.15 12.08
CA ILE A 122 14.25 -11.86 13.39
C ILE A 122 13.06 -12.78 13.68
N ALA A 123 12.35 -13.25 12.65
CA ALA A 123 11.17 -14.11 12.82
C ALA A 123 11.47 -15.37 13.66
N ASP A 124 12.61 -16.03 13.45
CA ASP A 124 12.97 -17.23 14.23
C ASP A 124 13.28 -16.91 15.71
N MET A 125 13.79 -15.72 16.01
CA MET A 125 14.05 -15.29 17.40
C MET A 125 12.78 -14.83 18.13
N VAL A 126 11.77 -14.38 17.38
CA VAL A 126 10.51 -13.85 17.92
C VAL A 126 9.39 -14.91 17.83
N ALA A 127 9.68 -16.09 17.29
CA ALA A 127 8.74 -17.20 17.14
C ALA A 127 8.08 -17.63 18.47
N ASP A 128 8.77 -17.47 19.60
CA ASP A 128 8.23 -17.76 20.94
C ASP A 128 7.18 -16.74 21.41
N ILE A 129 7.18 -15.51 20.88
CA ILE A 129 6.29 -14.41 21.30
C ILE A 129 5.19 -14.15 20.26
N LEU A 130 5.51 -14.21 18.97
CA LEU A 130 4.57 -14.13 17.87
C LEU A 130 4.68 -15.40 17.03
N PRO A 131 3.56 -16.06 16.67
CA PRO A 131 3.57 -17.28 15.85
C PRO A 131 3.85 -16.95 14.38
N VAL A 132 5.03 -16.39 14.11
CA VAL A 132 5.56 -16.12 12.78
C VAL A 132 6.65 -17.16 12.55
N HIS A 133 6.47 -18.00 11.53
CA HIS A 133 7.55 -18.88 11.10
C HIS A 133 8.51 -18.08 10.23
N GLY A 134 9.81 -18.15 10.52
CA GLY A 134 10.83 -17.60 9.63
C GLY A 134 10.76 -18.23 8.25
N LYS A 135 11.08 -17.43 7.23
CA LYS A 135 11.21 -17.93 5.86
C LYS A 135 12.67 -18.18 5.57
N ASP A 136 12.95 -19.31 4.91
CA ASP A 136 14.29 -19.60 4.41
C ASP A 136 14.81 -18.43 3.56
N PHE A 137 16.07 -18.06 3.79
CA PHE A 137 16.71 -17.02 3.00
C PHE A 137 16.79 -17.45 1.53
N ARG A 138 16.04 -16.74 0.67
CA ARG A 138 16.10 -16.93 -0.78
C ARG A 138 16.87 -15.77 -1.39
N LEU A 139 18.11 -16.05 -1.79
CA LEU A 139 18.98 -15.09 -2.46
C LEU A 139 18.30 -14.39 -3.64
N ALA A 140 17.53 -15.13 -4.44
CA ALA A 140 16.79 -14.57 -5.58
C ALA A 140 15.79 -13.48 -5.17
N THR A 141 15.06 -13.68 -4.07
CA THR A 141 14.09 -12.69 -3.55
C THR A 141 14.82 -11.47 -3.01
N PHE A 142 15.92 -11.67 -2.27
CA PHE A 142 16.74 -10.57 -1.78
C PHE A 142 17.31 -9.71 -2.91
N LEU A 143 17.91 -10.34 -3.93
CA LEU A 143 18.46 -9.65 -5.09
C LEU A 143 17.40 -8.89 -5.88
N MET A 144 16.20 -9.46 -6.08
CA MET A 144 15.10 -8.75 -6.76
C MET A 144 14.69 -7.48 -6.01
N VAL A 145 14.52 -7.54 -4.69
CA VAL A 145 14.13 -6.36 -3.91
C VAL A 145 15.26 -5.32 -3.88
N LEU A 146 16.51 -5.76 -3.77
CA LEU A 146 17.68 -4.88 -3.82
C LEU A 146 17.79 -4.15 -5.18
N VAL A 147 17.58 -4.85 -6.29
CA VAL A 147 17.54 -4.25 -7.64
C VAL A 147 16.43 -3.21 -7.75
N ILE A 148 15.24 -3.49 -7.20
CA ILE A 148 14.12 -2.53 -7.20
C ILE A 148 14.52 -1.26 -6.44
N VAL A 149 15.06 -1.39 -5.22
CA VAL A 149 15.48 -0.24 -4.40
C VAL A 149 16.59 0.55 -5.09
N LEU A 150 17.59 -0.12 -5.66
CA LEU A 150 18.69 0.55 -6.38
C LEU A 150 18.19 1.29 -7.62
N THR A 151 17.36 0.65 -8.43
CA THR A 151 16.80 1.26 -9.66
C THR A 151 16.00 2.52 -9.32
N VAL A 152 15.20 2.44 -8.27
CA VAL A 152 14.39 3.55 -7.77
C VAL A 152 15.26 4.67 -7.17
N THR A 153 16.29 4.33 -6.41
CA THR A 153 17.24 5.30 -5.84
C THR A 153 18.03 6.00 -6.94
N SER A 154 18.51 5.26 -7.94
CA SER A 154 19.17 5.79 -9.13
C SER A 154 18.24 6.73 -9.91
N TYR A 155 16.95 6.42 -10.02
CA TYR A 155 15.97 7.30 -10.65
C TYR A 155 15.76 8.60 -9.85
N THR A 156 15.72 8.54 -8.52
CA THR A 156 15.57 9.76 -7.69
C THR A 156 16.83 10.62 -7.63
N LEU A 157 18.01 10.00 -7.69
CA LEU A 157 19.30 10.69 -7.69
C LEU A 157 19.72 11.13 -9.09
N ALA A 158 19.08 10.62 -10.14
CA ALA A 158 19.30 11.10 -11.49
C ALA A 158 18.99 12.60 -11.51
N PRO A 159 19.95 13.46 -11.89
CA PRO A 159 19.72 14.89 -11.95
C PRO A 159 18.54 15.12 -12.90
N ALA A 160 17.47 15.69 -12.37
CA ALA A 160 16.28 16.07 -13.12
C ALA A 160 16.75 16.79 -14.39
N TRP A 161 16.56 16.15 -15.55
CA TRP A 161 16.79 16.77 -16.84
C TRP A 161 15.98 18.06 -16.84
N ARG A 162 16.69 19.20 -16.80
CA ARG A 162 16.11 20.53 -16.63
C ARG A 162 14.91 20.67 -17.56
N LYS A 163 13.76 21.09 -17.04
CA LYS A 163 12.73 21.67 -17.90
C LYS A 163 13.43 22.75 -18.73
N PRO A 164 13.33 22.76 -20.08
CA PRO A 164 13.88 23.85 -20.85
C PRO A 164 13.25 25.14 -20.32
N VAL A 165 14.12 26.06 -19.91
CA VAL A 165 13.75 27.42 -19.55
C VAL A 165 12.96 27.95 -20.74
N SER A 166 11.66 28.16 -20.55
CA SER A 166 10.85 28.90 -21.51
C SER A 166 11.26 30.37 -21.36
N CYS A 167 12.15 30.82 -22.25
CA CYS A 167 12.27 32.22 -22.64
C CYS A 167 11.83 32.30 -24.12
N PRO A 168 11.31 33.44 -24.60
CA PRO A 168 11.35 34.79 -24.03
C PRO A 168 10.06 35.27 -23.37
#